data_AF-A0A6B3N196-F1
#
_entry.id   AF-A0A6B3N196-F1
#
_cell.length_a   1.000
_cell.length_b   1.000
_cell.length_c   1.000
_cell.angle_alpha   90.00
_cell.angle_beta   90.00
_cell.angle_gamma   90.00
#
_symmetry.space_group_name_H-M   'P 1'
#
loop_
_entity.id
_entity.type
_entity.pdbx_description
1 polymer ?
#
loop_
_entity_poly.entity_id
_entity_poly.type
_entity_poly.pdbx_seq_one_letter_code
_entity_poly.pdbx_strand_id
1 'polypeptide(L)'
;MAKKRFIHHPIDYREAMEGLEQLGQHREPREENSYPCPITEREQILIRLYSYCQLGMTPQRFYQKWDVTHEDIALICSCSVHTVNGWFNTSRRCYPPTAGHLRHLAIMDFLLEDFETIPRELLDRLCLKEDRMVN
;
A
#
# COMPACT_ATOMS: atom_id res chain seq x y z
N MET A 1 -20.59 29.71 2.67
CA MET A 1 -19.27 29.11 2.45
C MET A 1 -19.35 28.16 1.26
N ALA A 2 -18.77 28.54 0.11
CA ALA A 2 -18.78 27.69 -1.07
C ALA A 2 -17.84 26.49 -0.82
N LYS A 3 -18.39 25.28 -0.80
CA LYS A 3 -17.59 24.05 -0.88
C LYS A 3 -16.87 24.10 -2.23
N LYS A 4 -15.58 24.45 -2.23
CA LYS A 4 -14.71 24.25 -3.39
C LYS A 4 -14.81 22.77 -3.75
N ARG A 5 -15.54 22.47 -4.82
CA ARG A 5 -15.49 21.16 -5.46
C ARG A 5 -14.05 21.00 -5.91
N PHE A 6 -13.29 20.15 -5.23
CA PHE A 6 -11.98 19.73 -5.71
C PHE A 6 -12.25 19.00 -7.02
N ILE A 7 -12.10 19.72 -8.13
CA ILE A 7 -12.02 19.13 -9.45
C ILE A 7 -10.75 18.29 -9.41
N HIS A 8 -10.90 16.98 -9.26
CA HIS A 8 -9.78 16.06 -9.25
C HIS A 8 -9.19 16.02 -10.66
N HIS A 9 -8.19 16.85 -10.90
CA HIS A 9 -7.30 16.61 -12.02
C HIS A 9 -6.54 15.32 -11.74
N PRO A 10 -6.53 14.34 -12.66
CA PRO A 10 -5.60 13.23 -12.57
C PRO A 10 -4.21 13.86 -12.45
N ILE A 11 -3.52 13.53 -11.36
CA ILE A 11 -2.15 13.99 -11.15
C ILE A 11 -1.34 13.45 -12.31
N ASP A 12 -0.64 14.33 -13.02
CA ASP A 12 0.40 13.88 -13.94
C ASP A 12 1.47 13.17 -13.09
N TYR A 13 1.52 11.84 -13.22
CA TYR A 13 2.44 11.00 -12.45
C TYR A 13 3.89 11.44 -12.66
N ARG A 14 4.25 11.85 -13.88
CA ARG A 14 5.61 12.28 -14.20
C ARG A 14 5.93 13.57 -13.46
N GLU A 15 5.07 14.58 -13.58
CA GLU A 15 5.25 15.87 -12.90
C GLU A 15 5.33 15.68 -11.37
N ALA A 16 4.48 14.83 -10.81
CA ALA A 16 4.49 14.54 -9.39
C ALA A 16 5.77 13.83 -8.93
N MET A 17 6.28 12.87 -9.70
CA MET A 17 7.53 12.19 -9.38
C MET A 17 8.73 13.15 -9.49
N GLU A 18 8.81 13.97 -10.54
CA GLU A 18 9.84 15.02 -10.68
C GLU A 18 9.79 16.01 -9.50
N GLY A 19 8.59 16.44 -9.10
CA GLY A 19 8.42 17.32 -7.92
C GLY A 19 8.87 16.66 -6.62
N LEU A 20 8.62 15.36 -6.44
CA LEU A 20 9.09 14.62 -5.27
C LEU A 20 10.61 14.48 -5.22
N GLU A 21 11.26 14.28 -6.36
CA GLU A 21 12.72 14.21 -6.46
C GLU A 21 13.34 15.55 -6.06
N GLN A 22 12.85 16.66 -6.62
CA GLN A 22 13.34 18.01 -6.30
C GLN A 22 13.16 18.34 -4.81
N LEU A 23 11.96 18.09 -4.26
CA LEU A 23 11.69 18.35 -2.84
C LEU A 23 12.43 17.38 -1.90
N GLY A 24 12.83 16.20 -2.38
CA GLY A 24 13.60 15.21 -1.62
C GLY A 24 15.06 15.60 -1.41
N GLN A 25 15.67 16.28 -2.39
CA GLN A 25 17.08 16.71 -2.35
C GLN A 25 17.34 17.80 -1.29
N HIS A 26 16.32 18.60 -0.97
CA HIS A 26 16.42 19.72 -0.01
C HIS A 26 15.88 19.38 1.38
N ARG A 27 15.78 18.09 1.73
CA ARG A 27 15.19 17.68 3.00
C ARG A 27 16.15 17.95 4.16
N GLU A 28 15.83 18.94 4.95
CA GLU A 28 16.40 19.08 6.30
C GLU A 28 15.94 17.91 7.20
N PRO A 29 16.81 17.41 8.09
CA PRO A 29 16.42 16.44 9.11
C PRO A 29 15.20 16.97 9.88
N ARG A 30 14.14 16.16 10.00
CA ARG A 30 13.00 16.55 10.83
C ARG A 30 13.45 16.58 12.29
N GLU A 31 13.08 17.61 13.03
CA GLU A 31 13.24 17.63 14.48
C GLU A 31 12.53 16.41 15.08
N GLU A 32 13.29 15.59 15.78
CA GLU A 32 12.81 14.42 16.50
C GLU A 32 11.90 14.95 17.62
N ASN A 33 10.59 14.64 17.55
CA ASN A 33 9.51 15.02 18.49
C ASN A 33 8.62 16.24 18.17
N SER A 34 8.52 16.69 16.92
CA SER A 34 7.44 17.62 16.52
C SER A 34 6.13 16.84 16.28
N TYR A 35 5.33 16.65 17.32
CA TYR A 35 3.98 16.07 17.19
C TYR A 35 2.90 17.17 17.35
N PRO A 36 1.93 17.28 16.42
CA PRO A 36 1.80 16.50 15.18
C PRO A 36 2.88 16.83 14.16
N CYS A 37 3.31 15.82 13.39
CA CYS A 37 4.26 16.06 12.30
C CYS A 37 3.60 16.90 11.20
N PRO A 38 4.19 18.03 10.79
CA PRO A 38 3.62 18.85 9.72
C PRO A 38 3.65 18.10 8.38
N ILE A 39 2.57 18.26 7.60
CA ILE A 39 2.44 17.74 6.24
C ILE A 39 2.91 18.84 5.27
N THR A 40 4.10 18.67 4.71
CA THR A 40 4.66 19.60 3.71
C THR A 40 4.08 19.34 2.33
N GLU A 41 4.40 20.19 1.35
CA GLU A 41 4.02 19.98 -0.05
C GLU A 41 4.43 18.60 -0.58
N ARG A 42 5.63 18.14 -0.22
CA ARG A 42 6.13 16.81 -0.56
C ARG A 42 5.20 15.70 -0.05
N GLU A 43 4.79 15.78 1.21
CA GLU A 43 3.86 14.80 1.77
C GLU A 43 2.46 14.89 1.14
N GLN A 44 2.00 16.09 0.79
CA GLN A 44 0.72 16.24 0.07
C GLN A 44 0.79 15.59 -1.32
N ILE A 45 1.88 15.75 -2.07
CA ILE A 45 2.07 15.08 -3.36
C ILE A 45 2.05 13.56 -3.17
N LEU A 46 2.79 13.03 -2.18
CA LEU A 46 2.78 11.60 -1.85
C LEU A 46 1.39 11.07 -1.50
N ILE A 47 0.67 11.77 -0.62
CA ILE A 47 -0.70 11.38 -0.22
C ILE A 47 -1.60 11.33 -1.44
N ARG A 48 -1.52 12.35 -2.32
CA ARG A 48 -2.35 12.41 -3.51
C ARG A 48 -2.00 11.29 -4.49
N LEU A 49 -0.71 11.06 -4.77
CA LEU A 49 -0.27 9.93 -5.61
C LEU A 49 -0.77 8.59 -5.06
N TYR A 50 -0.60 8.34 -3.77
CA TYR A 50 -1.07 7.12 -3.10
C TYR A 50 -2.60 6.95 -3.20
N SER A 51 -3.35 8.04 -3.13
CA SER A 51 -4.81 8.05 -3.19
C SER A 51 -5.37 7.70 -4.57
N TYR A 52 -4.65 8.04 -5.65
CA TYR A 52 -5.05 7.69 -7.03
C TYR A 52 -4.35 6.46 -7.57
N CYS A 53 -3.36 5.93 -6.86
CA CYS A 53 -2.65 4.72 -7.26
C CYS A 53 -3.64 3.54 -7.30
N GLN A 54 -3.90 3.02 -8.49
CA GLN A 54 -4.70 1.81 -8.71
C GLN A 54 -3.86 0.55 -8.50
N LEU A 55 -3.19 0.46 -7.34
CA LEU A 55 -2.39 -0.70 -6.98
C LEU A 55 -3.33 -1.85 -6.59
N GLY A 56 -3.38 -2.90 -7.41
CA GLY A 56 -4.22 -4.06 -7.16
C GLY A 56 -3.81 -5.29 -7.96
N MET A 57 -3.91 -6.46 -7.32
CA MET A 57 -3.67 -7.75 -7.93
C MET A 57 -4.77 -8.73 -7.54
N THR A 58 -5.32 -9.46 -8.50
CA THR A 58 -6.39 -10.42 -8.22
C THR A 58 -5.84 -11.67 -7.54
N PRO A 59 -6.64 -12.34 -6.69
CA PRO A 59 -6.25 -13.62 -6.09
C PRO A 59 -5.81 -14.65 -7.13
N GLN A 60 -6.51 -14.72 -8.28
CA GLN A 60 -6.18 -15.64 -9.35
C GLN A 60 -4.81 -15.34 -9.96
N ARG A 61 -4.50 -14.07 -10.23
CA ARG A 61 -3.19 -13.69 -10.77
C ARG A 61 -2.08 -13.94 -9.76
N PHE A 62 -2.32 -13.65 -8.48
CA PHE A 62 -1.34 -13.88 -7.41
C PHE A 62 -1.06 -15.38 -7.25
N TYR A 63 -2.11 -16.19 -7.14
CA TYR A 63 -2.02 -17.66 -7.06
C TYR A 63 -1.36 -18.30 -8.28
N GLN A 64 -1.54 -17.75 -9.48
CA GLN A 64 -0.89 -18.25 -10.69
C GLN A 64 0.60 -17.89 -10.75
N LYS A 65 0.98 -16.74 -10.19
CA LYS A 65 2.36 -16.23 -10.22
C LYS A 65 3.22 -16.87 -9.14
N TRP A 66 2.66 -17.03 -7.94
CA TRP A 66 3.36 -17.53 -6.75
C TRP A 66 2.79 -18.89 -6.36
N ASP A 67 3.66 -19.86 -6.06
CA ASP A 67 3.28 -21.20 -5.58
C ASP A 67 2.79 -21.14 -4.13
N VAL A 68 1.63 -20.51 -3.92
CA VAL A 68 1.03 -20.25 -2.62
C VAL A 68 -0.28 -21.00 -2.44
N THR A 69 -0.66 -21.21 -1.20
CA THR A 69 -1.95 -21.82 -0.84
C THR A 69 -3.05 -20.78 -0.66
N HIS A 70 -4.31 -21.22 -0.56
CA HIS A 70 -5.40 -20.31 -0.19
C HIS A 70 -5.24 -19.79 1.25
N GLU A 71 -4.61 -20.58 2.12
CA GLU A 71 -4.23 -20.20 3.48
C GLU A 71 -3.24 -19.03 3.48
N ASP A 72 -2.21 -19.07 2.63
CA ASP A 72 -1.25 -17.96 2.49
C ASP A 72 -1.94 -16.68 2.03
N ILE A 73 -2.82 -16.79 1.01
CA ILE A 73 -3.62 -15.65 0.53
C ILE A 73 -4.51 -15.08 1.64
N ALA A 74 -5.11 -15.95 2.46
CA ALA A 74 -5.94 -15.53 3.58
C ALA A 74 -5.12 -14.78 4.64
N LEU A 75 -3.90 -15.25 4.95
CA LEU A 75 -2.96 -14.59 5.84
C LEU A 75 -2.58 -13.19 5.31
N ILE A 76 -2.15 -13.09 4.05
CA ILE A 76 -1.79 -11.83 3.40
C ILE A 76 -2.96 -10.83 3.43
N CYS A 77 -4.18 -11.33 3.14
CA CYS A 77 -5.36 -10.48 3.08
C CYS A 77 -6.00 -10.21 4.45
N SER A 78 -5.49 -10.81 5.54
CA SER A 78 -6.09 -10.74 6.88
C SER A 78 -7.57 -11.14 6.90
N CYS A 79 -7.91 -12.21 6.19
CA CYS A 79 -9.28 -12.72 6.10
C CYS A 79 -9.34 -14.24 6.32
N SER A 80 -10.53 -14.84 6.25
CA SER A 80 -10.68 -16.29 6.43
C SER A 80 -10.38 -17.05 5.13
N VAL A 81 -9.87 -18.28 5.24
CA VAL A 81 -9.70 -19.19 4.09
C VAL A 81 -11.04 -19.44 3.38
N HIS A 82 -12.15 -19.46 4.13
CA HIS A 82 -13.49 -19.56 3.55
C HIS A 82 -13.80 -18.39 2.60
N THR A 83 -13.41 -17.17 2.99
CA THR A 83 -13.53 -15.98 2.14
C THR A 83 -12.71 -16.14 0.86
N VAL A 84 -11.46 -16.61 0.97
CA VAL A 84 -10.59 -16.86 -0.18
C VAL A 84 -11.15 -17.93 -1.10
N ASN A 85 -11.60 -19.07 -0.56
CA ASN A 85 -12.27 -20.13 -1.32
C ASN A 85 -13.47 -19.61 -2.12
N GLY A 86 -14.21 -18.63 -1.56
CA GLY A 86 -15.25 -17.91 -2.26
C GLY A 86 -14.76 -17.21 -3.54
N TRP A 87 -13.58 -16.60 -3.54
CA TRP A 87 -13.04 -15.88 -4.70
C TRP A 87 -12.68 -16.78 -5.87
N PHE A 88 -12.35 -18.05 -5.60
CA PHE A 88 -12.01 -19.04 -6.62
C PHE A 88 -13.21 -19.89 -7.07
N ASN A 89 -14.37 -19.74 -6.43
CA ASN A 89 -15.56 -20.50 -6.75
C ASN A 89 -16.41 -19.80 -7.83
N THR A 90 -16.84 -20.56 -8.84
CA THR A 90 -17.66 -20.11 -9.98
C THR A 90 -19.13 -19.87 -9.62
N SER A 91 -19.56 -20.14 -8.39
CA SER A 91 -20.96 -19.99 -7.99
C SER A 91 -21.40 -18.51 -7.94
N ARG A 92 -22.66 -18.25 -8.36
CA ARG A 92 -23.24 -16.88 -8.42
C ARG A 92 -23.36 -16.16 -7.07
N ARG A 93 -23.04 -16.82 -5.95
CA ARG A 93 -23.15 -16.25 -4.59
C ARG A 93 -21.82 -15.78 -4.00
N CYS A 94 -20.73 -15.83 -4.77
CA CYS A 94 -19.44 -15.42 -4.26
C CYS A 94 -19.28 -13.90 -4.27
N TYR A 95 -18.84 -13.35 -3.13
CA TYR A 95 -18.47 -11.95 -3.00
C TYR A 95 -17.07 -11.75 -3.59
N PRO A 96 -16.85 -10.75 -4.45
CA PRO A 96 -15.52 -10.48 -4.99
C PRO A 96 -14.57 -9.96 -3.90
N PRO A 97 -13.25 -10.08 -4.09
CA PRO A 97 -12.28 -9.41 -3.22
C PRO A 97 -12.50 -7.89 -3.23
N THR A 98 -12.34 -7.26 -2.07
CA THR A 98 -12.41 -5.81 -1.93
C THR A 98 -11.16 -5.15 -2.50
N ALA A 99 -11.20 -3.84 -2.76
CA ALA A 99 -10.01 -3.08 -3.14
C ALA A 99 -8.86 -3.21 -2.12
N GLY A 100 -9.18 -3.37 -0.83
CA GLY A 100 -8.18 -3.62 0.22
C GLY A 100 -7.45 -4.96 0.02
N HIS A 101 -8.18 -6.04 -0.26
CA HIS A 101 -7.58 -7.34 -0.55
C HIS A 101 -6.69 -7.28 -1.79
N LEU A 102 -7.17 -6.65 -2.86
CA LEU A 102 -6.38 -6.49 -4.09
C LEU A 102 -5.08 -5.71 -3.83
N ARG A 103 -5.15 -4.68 -2.98
CA ARG A 103 -3.98 -3.88 -2.59
C ARG A 103 -2.99 -4.69 -1.75
N HIS A 104 -3.46 -5.48 -0.78
CA HIS A 104 -2.58 -6.36 0.00
C HIS A 104 -1.83 -7.35 -0.89
N LEU A 105 -2.52 -7.99 -1.84
CA LEU A 105 -1.88 -8.90 -2.78
C LEU A 105 -0.86 -8.19 -3.67
N ALA A 106 -1.15 -6.99 -4.15
CA ALA A 106 -0.20 -6.22 -4.95
C ALA A 106 1.01 -5.72 -4.14
N ILE A 107 0.83 -5.36 -2.87
CA ILE A 107 1.95 -5.02 -1.98
C ILE A 107 2.82 -6.25 -1.74
N MET A 108 2.21 -7.41 -1.47
CA MET A 108 2.96 -8.64 -1.27
C MET A 108 3.68 -9.07 -2.56
N ASP A 109 3.04 -8.90 -3.72
CA ASP A 109 3.65 -9.15 -5.03
C ASP A 109 4.94 -8.33 -5.22
N PHE A 110 4.86 -7.03 -4.97
CA PHE A 110 6.01 -6.12 -4.98
C PHE A 110 7.10 -6.55 -4.00
N LEU A 111 6.71 -6.87 -2.75
CA LEU A 111 7.66 -7.30 -1.74
C LEU A 111 8.38 -8.59 -2.13
N LEU A 112 7.68 -9.55 -2.74
CA LEU A 112 8.26 -10.83 -3.16
C LEU A 112 9.16 -10.69 -4.40
N GLU A 113 8.87 -9.77 -5.32
CA GLU A 113 9.72 -9.52 -6.50
C GLU A 113 11.00 -8.77 -6.16
N ASP A 114 10.90 -7.80 -5.25
CA ASP A 114 11.96 -6.82 -5.03
C ASP A 114 12.69 -7.03 -3.70
N PHE A 115 12.38 -8.10 -2.94
CA PHE A 115 12.85 -8.29 -1.56
C PHE A 115 14.35 -8.06 -1.39
N GLU A 116 15.17 -8.65 -2.26
CA GLU A 116 16.63 -8.58 -2.21
C GLU A 116 17.17 -7.17 -2.48
N THR A 117 16.36 -6.29 -3.09
CA THR A 117 16.73 -4.91 -3.40
C THR A 117 16.34 -3.93 -2.29
N ILE A 118 15.44 -4.33 -1.38
CA ILE A 118 14.97 -3.46 -0.31
C ILE A 118 16.06 -3.39 0.78
N PRO A 119 16.57 -2.19 1.11
CA PRO A 119 17.54 -2.03 2.20
C PRO A 119 17.02 -2.60 3.52
N ARG A 120 17.87 -3.34 4.22
CA ARG A 120 17.53 -4.02 5.48
C ARG A 120 17.01 -3.06 6.54
N GLU A 121 17.52 -1.84 6.58
CA GLU A 121 17.09 -0.79 7.51
C GLU A 121 15.64 -0.36 7.28
N LEU A 122 15.15 -0.44 6.04
CA LEU A 122 13.74 -0.18 5.73
C LEU A 122 12.85 -1.36 6.13
N LEU A 123 13.31 -2.59 5.90
CA LEU A 123 12.60 -3.80 6.35
C LEU A 123 12.48 -3.83 7.87
N ASP A 124 13.58 -3.55 8.57
CA ASP A 124 13.60 -3.46 10.03
C ASP A 124 12.52 -2.47 10.47
N ARG A 125 12.43 -1.26 9.89
CA ARG A 125 11.38 -0.26 10.22
C ARG A 125 9.95 -0.71 9.91
N LEU A 126 9.72 -1.56 8.92
CA LEU A 126 8.40 -2.13 8.62
C LEU A 126 8.04 -3.24 9.61
N CYS A 127 9.04 -4.00 10.07
CA CYS A 127 8.90 -5.15 10.95
C CYS A 127 9.16 -4.85 12.43
N LEU A 128 9.53 -3.61 12.79
CA LEU A 128 9.68 -3.17 14.17
C LEU A 128 8.34 -3.44 14.86
N LYS A 129 8.32 -4.49 15.68
CA LYS A 129 7.37 -4.63 16.77
C LYS A 129 7.34 -3.27 17.44
N GLU A 130 6.16 -2.65 17.55
CA GLU A 130 5.88 -1.98 18.81
C GLU A 130 6.23 -3.02 19.87
N ASP A 131 7.36 -2.82 20.57
CA ASP A 131 7.53 -3.41 21.89
C ASP A 131 6.31 -2.93 22.64
N ARG A 132 5.27 -3.78 22.62
CA ARG A 132 4.02 -3.53 23.32
C ARG A 132 4.48 -3.15 24.71
N MET A 133 4.26 -1.89 25.05
CA MET A 133 4.40 -1.38 26.39
C MET A 133 3.51 -2.28 27.24
N VAL A 134 4.13 -3.30 27.85
CA VAL A 134 3.53 -4.10 28.91
C VAL A 134 3.46 -3.13 30.08
N ASN A 135 2.33 -2.42 30.18
CA ASN A 135 1.87 -1.83 31.42
C ASN A 135 1.04 -2.86 32.17
#